data_AF-A0A529Z8T7-F1
#
_entry.id   AF-A0A529Z8T7-F1
#
_cell.length_a   1.000
_cell.length_b   1.000
_cell.length_c   1.000
_cell.angle_alpha   90.00
_cell.angle_beta   90.00
_cell.angle_gamma   90.00
#
_symmetry.space_group_name_H-M   'P 1'
#
loop_
_entity.id
_entity.type
_entity.pdbx_description
1 polymer ?
#
loop_
_entity_poly.entity_id
_entity_poly.type
_entity_poly.pdbx_seq_one_letter_code
_entity_poly.pdbx_strand_id
1 'polypeptide(L)'
;VPLAAGACADNEFEGVIQESIYRGNIVKCQVRLRAALSVVLTVAVAYRASSPRFKVGEKVRIGWDARDGRLLSVKANGPRQGVPDHLEAEAASLHVTSAADRIPIWSS
;
A
#
# COMPACT_ATOMS: atom_id res chain seq x y z
N VAL A 1 1.52 6.50 5.57
CA VAL A 1 2.12 7.82 5.93
C VAL A 1 3.46 7.54 6.60
N PRO A 2 4.58 8.24 6.28
CA PRO A 2 5.85 7.99 6.94
C PRO A 2 5.73 8.31 8.43
N LEU A 3 6.19 7.43 9.31
CA LEU A 3 6.27 7.71 10.74
C LEU A 3 7.30 8.83 10.97
N ALA A 4 6.91 9.87 11.69
CA ALA A 4 7.84 10.90 12.12
C ALA A 4 8.88 10.30 13.07
N ALA A 5 10.04 10.94 13.20
CA ALA A 5 11.02 10.54 14.20
C ALA A 5 10.38 10.59 15.61
N GLY A 6 10.40 9.46 16.32
CA GLY A 6 9.76 9.31 17.64
C GLY A 6 8.27 8.96 17.61
N ALA A 7 7.64 8.83 16.43
CA ALA A 7 6.28 8.33 16.31
C ALA A 7 6.25 6.81 16.50
N CYS A 8 5.21 6.33 17.18
CA CYS A 8 4.93 4.92 17.37
C CYS A 8 3.81 4.49 16.40
N ALA A 9 3.99 3.37 15.71
CA ALA A 9 2.91 2.73 14.95
C ALA A 9 2.29 1.58 15.74
N ASP A 10 1.06 1.21 15.39
CA ASP A 10 0.41 0.03 15.97
C ASP A 10 1.24 -1.24 15.76
N ASN A 11 1.92 -1.33 14.61
CA ASN A 11 2.83 -2.42 14.29
C ASN A 11 4.19 -1.88 13.85
N GLU A 12 5.27 -2.43 14.40
CA GLU A 12 6.63 -2.03 14.06
C GLU A 12 7.55 -3.23 13.86
N PHE A 13 8.43 -3.12 12.87
CA PHE A 13 9.36 -4.17 12.48
C PHE A 13 10.73 -3.57 12.18
N GLU A 14 11.78 -4.28 12.58
CA GLU A 14 13.14 -3.98 12.13
C GLU A 14 13.33 -4.48 10.70
N GLY A 15 14.09 -3.71 9.91
CA GLY A 15 14.45 -4.07 8.56
C GLY A 15 15.79 -3.51 8.12
N VAL A 16 16.24 -3.91 6.94
CA VAL A 16 17.49 -3.47 6.32
C VAL A 16 17.19 -2.94 4.92
N ILE A 17 17.63 -1.71 4.64
CA ILE A 17 17.52 -1.10 3.31
C ILE A 17 18.29 -1.96 2.29
N GLN A 18 17.60 -2.44 1.26
CA GLN A 18 18.19 -3.14 0.12
C GLN A 18 18.43 -2.19 -1.05
N GLU A 19 17.54 -1.23 -1.24
CA GLU A 19 17.59 -0.25 -2.33
C GLU A 19 16.95 1.07 -1.90
N SER A 20 17.44 2.19 -2.43
CA SER A 20 16.85 3.52 -2.24
C SER A 20 16.88 4.31 -3.55
N ILE A 21 15.69 4.65 -4.07
CA ILE A 21 15.51 5.38 -5.33
C ILE A 21 14.91 6.75 -5.03
N TYR A 22 15.68 7.81 -5.26
CA TYR A 22 15.26 9.19 -5.03
C TYR A 22 14.59 9.75 -6.28
N ARG A 23 13.34 10.20 -6.16
CA ARG A 23 12.54 10.77 -7.24
C ARG A 23 11.88 12.07 -6.79
N GLY A 24 12.56 13.19 -7.06
CA GLY A 24 12.07 14.52 -6.69
C GLY A 24 11.83 14.66 -5.19
N ASN A 25 10.56 14.78 -4.80
CA ASN A 25 10.12 14.95 -3.41
C ASN A 25 9.78 13.63 -2.69
N ILE A 26 10.10 12.48 -3.28
CA ILE A 26 9.84 11.16 -2.68
C ILE A 26 11.11 10.31 -2.81
N VAL A 27 11.38 9.50 -1.81
CA VAL A 27 12.30 8.36 -1.93
C VAL A 27 11.52 7.07 -1.75
N LYS A 28 11.75 6.12 -2.67
CA LYS A 28 11.23 4.76 -2.59
C LYS A 28 12.35 3.86 -2.09
N CYS A 29 12.11 3.15 -1.01
CA CYS A 29 13.06 2.22 -0.40
C CYS A 29 12.51 0.80 -0.51
N GLN A 30 13.36 -0.14 -0.93
CA GLN A 30 13.10 -1.55 -0.68
C GLN A 30 13.73 -1.93 0.65
N VAL A 31 12.94 -2.54 1.54
CA VAL A 31 13.39 -2.90 2.88
C VAL A 31 13.07 -4.36 3.15
N ARG A 32 14.11 -5.12 3.48
CA ARG A 32 13.96 -6.51 3.89
C ARG A 32 13.71 -6.54 5.39
N LEU A 33 12.56 -7.06 5.80
CA LEU A 33 12.21 -7.22 7.21
C LEU A 33 13.08 -8.30 7.86
N ARG A 34 13.43 -8.08 9.12
CA ARG A 34 14.11 -9.02 9.98
C ARG A 34 13.09 -9.81 10.81
N ALA A 35 12.21 -10.53 10.12
CA ALA A 35 11.19 -11.38 10.71
C ALA A 35 11.49 -12.87 10.47
N ALA A 36 10.69 -13.78 11.05
CA ALA A 36 10.83 -15.23 10.85
C ALA A 36 10.73 -15.65 9.37
N LEU A 37 10.03 -14.86 8.55
CA LEU A 37 9.99 -14.99 7.10
C LEU A 37 10.61 -13.76 6.44
N SER A 38 11.46 -13.97 5.44
CA SER A 38 12.11 -12.88 4.70
C SER A 38 11.10 -12.21 3.76
N VAL A 39 10.50 -11.12 4.24
CA VAL A 39 9.58 -10.28 3.46
C VAL A 39 10.30 -9.01 3.01
N VAL A 40 10.14 -8.64 1.74
CA VAL A 40 10.63 -7.36 1.22
C VAL A 40 9.44 -6.41 1.05
N LEU A 41 9.53 -5.24 1.66
CA LEU A 41 8.55 -4.17 1.56
C LEU A 41 9.09 -3.06 0.67
N THR A 42 8.20 -2.43 -0.10
CA THR A 42 8.48 -1.15 -0.75
C THR A 42 7.83 -0.04 0.04
N VAL A 43 8.64 0.90 0.53
CA VAL A 43 8.19 2.04 1.34
C VAL A 43 8.45 3.32 0.58
N ALA A 44 7.44 4.18 0.45
CA ALA A 44 7.59 5.51 -0.11
C ALA A 44 7.54 6.55 1.01
N VAL A 45 8.56 7.39 1.11
CA VAL A 45 8.62 8.48 2.10
C VAL A 45 8.92 9.82 1.43
N ALA A 46 8.35 10.88 2.01
CA ALA A 46 8.60 12.23 1.54
C ALA A 46 10.08 12.58 1.72
N TYR A 47 10.68 13.13 0.68
CA TYR A 47 12.08 13.54 0.63
C TYR A 47 12.16 15.05 0.45
N ARG A 48 12.77 15.72 1.43
CA ARG A 48 13.06 17.17 1.43
C ARG A 48 14.57 17.36 1.52
N ALA A 49 15.05 18.58 1.25
CA ALA A 49 16.49 18.87 1.30
C ALA A 49 17.14 18.56 2.67
N SER A 50 16.37 18.67 3.76
CA SER A 50 16.81 18.35 5.13
C SER A 50 16.56 16.89 5.53
N SER A 51 15.96 16.07 4.66
CA SER A 51 15.68 14.67 4.98
C SER A 51 16.98 13.86 5.04
N PRO A 52 17.12 12.95 6.02
CA PRO A 52 18.24 12.02 6.03
C PRO A 52 18.22 11.17 4.76
N ARG A 53 19.42 10.83 4.26
CA ARG A 53 19.58 9.89 3.16
C ARG A 53 19.68 8.48 3.69
N PHE A 54 18.88 7.59 3.14
CA PHE A 54 18.95 6.15 3.39
C PHE A 54 20.12 5.54 2.62
N LYS A 55 20.90 4.70 3.27
CA LYS A 55 22.00 3.93 2.69
C LYS A 55 21.62 2.45 2.58
N VAL A 56 22.09 1.78 1.53
CA VAL A 56 21.96 0.32 1.43
C VAL A 56 22.70 -0.34 2.61
N GLY A 57 22.06 -1.34 3.23
CA GLY A 57 22.56 -2.00 4.43
C GLY A 57 22.21 -1.30 5.73
N GLU A 58 21.63 -0.09 5.69
CA GLU A 58 21.19 0.63 6.88
C GLU A 58 20.04 -0.10 7.57
N LYS A 59 20.12 -0.18 8.91
CA LYS A 59 19.03 -0.71 9.74
C LYS A 59 17.99 0.37 9.96
N VAL A 60 16.73 0.02 9.74
CA VAL A 60 15.59 0.93 9.90
C VAL A 60 14.48 0.25 10.68
N ARG A 61 13.61 1.05 11.30
CA ARG A 61 12.30 0.61 11.81
C ARG A 61 11.23 1.05 10.83
N ILE A 62 10.30 0.16 10.53
CA ILE A 62 9.14 0.43 9.68
C ILE A 62 7.91 0.07 10.50
N GLY A 63 6.89 0.91 10.42
CA GLY A 63 5.59 0.60 10.98
C GLY A 63 4.45 1.19 10.17
N TRP A 64 3.25 0.69 10.46
CA TRP A 64 2.00 1.14 9.89
C TRP A 64 0.89 0.97 10.93
N ASP A 65 -0.15 1.80 10.81
CA ASP A 65 -1.31 1.70 11.67
C ASP A 65 -2.22 0.57 11.19
N ALA A 66 -3.01 -0.03 12.08
CA ALA A 66 -3.91 -1.13 11.73
C ALA A 66 -4.88 -0.75 10.59
N ARG A 67 -5.26 0.53 10.52
CA ARG A 67 -6.13 1.11 9.48
C ARG A 67 -5.51 1.14 8.08
N ASP A 68 -4.18 1.07 7.97
CA ASP A 68 -3.48 1.12 6.68
C ASP A 68 -3.52 -0.25 5.98
N GLY A 69 -3.78 -1.33 6.72
CA GLY A 69 -3.84 -2.68 6.21
C GLY A 69 -5.13 -2.99 5.45
N ARG A 70 -5.03 -3.89 4.47
CA ARG A 70 -6.19 -4.56 3.86
C ARG A 70 -6.02 -6.07 3.96
N LEU A 71 -7.08 -6.75 4.38
CA LEU A 71 -7.11 -8.21 4.43
C LEU A 71 -7.66 -8.75 3.11
N LEU A 72 -6.94 -9.70 2.51
CA LEU A 72 -7.38 -10.43 1.33
C LEU A 72 -7.64 -11.88 1.73
N SER A 73 -8.83 -12.38 1.44
CA SER A 73 -9.15 -13.80 1.64
C SER A 73 -8.46 -14.62 0.56
N VAL A 74 -7.69 -15.63 0.97
CA VAL A 74 -7.20 -16.67 0.07
C VAL A 74 -8.36 -17.63 -0.20
N LYS A 75 -9.29 -17.25 -1.10
CA LYS A 75 -10.20 -18.25 -1.66
C LYS A 75 -9.32 -19.24 -2.43
N ALA A 76 -9.26 -20.48 -1.97
CA ALA A 76 -8.60 -21.57 -2.67
C ALA A 76 -9.30 -21.77 -4.03
N ASN A 77 -8.87 -21.04 -5.05
CA ASN A 77 -9.29 -21.34 -6.41
C ASN A 77 -8.56 -22.60 -6.84
N GLY A 78 -9.32 -23.68 -7.02
CA GLY A 78 -8.91 -24.82 -7.84
C GLY A 78 -8.47 -24.38 -9.25
N PRO A 79 -7.98 -25.32 -10.07
CA PRO A 79 -7.16 -25.00 -11.23
C PRO A 79 -7.93 -24.11 -12.21
N ARG A 80 -7.45 -22.88 -12.42
CA ARG A 80 -7.90 -22.04 -13.53
C ARG A 80 -7.28 -22.57 -14.81
N GLN A 81 -8.05 -23.36 -15.54
CA GLN A 81 -7.72 -23.81 -16.88
C GLN A 81 -7.93 -22.65 -17.86
N GLY A 82 -6.83 -22.11 -18.38
CA GLY A 82 -6.66 -21.43 -19.67
C GLY A 82 -7.47 -20.16 -19.97
N VAL A 83 -6.81 -19.00 -19.87
CA VAL A 83 -6.83 -17.90 -20.88
C VAL A 83 -5.53 -17.10 -20.69
N PRO A 84 -4.75 -16.77 -21.75
CA PRO A 84 -3.58 -15.90 -21.63
C PRO A 84 -4.01 -14.44 -21.39
N ASP A 85 -3.41 -13.81 -20.37
CA ASP A 85 -3.61 -12.40 -20.00
C ASP A 85 -3.12 -11.48 -21.13
N HIS A 86 -4.03 -11.04 -22.00
CA HIS A 86 -3.86 -9.80 -22.75
C HIS A 86 -4.48 -8.69 -21.91
N LEU A 87 -3.63 -7.91 -21.24
CA LEU A 87 -4.02 -6.72 -20.48
C LEU A 87 -4.49 -5.64 -21.45
N GLU A 88 -5.78 -5.63 -21.80
CA GLU A 88 -6.45 -4.40 -22.23
C GLU A 88 -6.94 -3.66 -20.98
N ALA A 89 -6.40 -2.45 -20.80
CA ALA A 89 -6.86 -1.50 -19.81
C ALA A 89 -8.24 -0.99 -20.24
N GLU A 90 -9.29 -1.72 -19.90
CA GLU A 90 -10.66 -1.23 -20.09
C GLU A 90 -10.97 -0.20 -19.00
N ALA A 91 -11.06 1.05 -19.44
CA ALA A 91 -11.53 2.16 -18.63
C ALA A 91 -12.97 1.86 -18.18
N ALA A 92 -13.17 1.67 -16.87
CA ALA A 92 -14.50 1.59 -16.29
C ALA A 92 -15.20 2.95 -16.44
N SER A 93 -16.00 3.08 -17.49
CA SER A 93 -16.99 4.14 -17.63
C SER A 93 -18.04 3.92 -16.53
N LEU A 94 -18.06 4.81 -15.53
CA LEU A 94 -19.05 4.83 -14.47
C LEU A 94 -20.43 5.18 -15.07
N HIS A 95 -21.21 4.17 -15.47
CA HIS A 95 -22.64 4.34 -15.66
C HIS A 95 -23.30 4.48 -14.29
N VAL A 96 -23.60 5.73 -13.92
CA VAL A 96 -24.45 6.08 -12.79
C VAL A 96 -25.88 5.64 -13.12
N THR A 97 -26.30 4.50 -12.60
CA THR A 97 -27.72 4.12 -12.56
C THR A 97 -28.39 4.81 -11.38
N SER A 98 -29.03 5.95 -11.67
CA SER A 98 -29.91 6.65 -10.72
C SER A 98 -31.21 5.87 -10.53
N ALA A 99 -31.24 4.94 -9.58
CA ALA A 99 -32.48 4.46 -8.98
C ALA A 99 -32.80 5.36 -7.78
N ALA A 100 -33.51 6.46 -8.02
CA ALA A 100 -34.13 7.23 -6.96
C ALA A 100 -35.51 6.64 -6.68
N ASP A 101 -35.62 5.98 -5.53
CA ASP A 101 -36.86 5.47 -4.97
C ASP A 101 -37.89 6.60 -4.85
N ARG A 102 -39.07 6.35 -5.42
CA ARG A 102 -40.25 7.21 -5.29
C ARG A 102 -40.83 7.02 -3.89
N ILE A 103 -40.72 8.03 -3.04
CA ILE A 103 -41.53 8.14 -1.82
C ILE A 103 -42.80 8.94 -2.19
N PRO A 104 -44.01 8.39 -2.09
CA PRO A 104 -45.23 9.18 -2.22
C PRO A 104 -45.48 9.96 -0.92
N ILE A 105 -45.53 11.29 -1.02
CA ILE A 105 -46.02 12.15 0.06
C ILE A 105 -47.53 12.28 -0.16
N TRP A 106 -48.33 11.71 0.74
CA TRP A 106 -49.76 12.02 0.86
C TRP A 106 -49.91 13.39 1.52
N SER A 107 -50.59 14.32 0.86
CA SER A 107 -51.15 15.54 1.47
C SER A 107 -52.65 15.36 1.66
N SER A 108 -53.13 15.64 2.87
CA SER A 108 -54.54 15.71 3.26
C SER A 108 -55.32 16.80 2.52
#